data_AF-A0A3D3S5X6-F1
#
_entry.id   AF-A0A3D3S5X6-F1
#
_cell.length_a   1.000
_cell.length_b   1.000
_cell.length_c   1.000
_cell.angle_alpha   90.00
_cell.angle_beta   90.00
_cell.angle_gamma   90.00
#
_symmetry.space_group_name_H-M   'P 1'
#
loop_
_entity.id
_entity.type
_entity.pdbx_description
1 polymer ?
#
loop_
_entity_poly.entity_id
_entity_poly.type
_entity_poly.pdbx_seq_one_letter_code
_entity_poly.pdbx_strand_id
1 'polypeptide(L)' 'MGGISPFQLLIVLAIVLVLFGGKRLRSLGSDLGGAIKGFRGAMKDGEQESRSDDGGRLGDARGDGDSASTGASQRERHDA' A
#
# COMPACT_ATOMS: atom_id res chain seq x y z
N MET A 1 27.30 10.45 -27.53
CA MET A 1 26.71 11.47 -26.65
C MET A 1 26.43 10.82 -25.30
N GLY A 2 27.31 11.04 -24.32
CA GLY A 2 27.30 10.31 -23.04
C GLY A 2 26.05 10.62 -22.23
N GLY A 3 25.26 9.58 -21.93
CA GLY A 3 24.11 9.68 -21.05
C GLY A 3 24.54 9.90 -19.60
N ILE A 4 23.61 10.46 -18.81
CA ILE A 4 23.79 10.62 -17.37
C ILE A 4 23.92 9.23 -16.76
N SER A 5 25.13 8.89 -16.31
CA SER A 5 25.41 7.61 -15.66
C SER A 5 24.93 7.65 -14.21
N PRO A 6 24.31 6.59 -13.68
CA PRO A 6 23.96 6.49 -12.26
C PRO A 6 25.13 6.78 -11.31
N PHE A 7 26.37 6.48 -11.73
CA PHE A 7 27.57 6.78 -10.96
C PHE A 7 27.88 8.29 -10.86
N GLN A 8 27.57 9.07 -11.90
CA GLN A 8 27.74 10.53 -11.85
C GLN A 8 26.73 11.17 -10.90
N LEU A 9 25.49 10.66 -10.87
CA LEU A 9 24.47 11.12 -9.92
C LEU A 9 24.88 10.88 -8.46
N LEU A 10 25.52 9.74 -8.16
CA LEU A 10 26.04 9.46 -6.81
C LEU A 10 27.14 10.45 -6.38
N ILE A 11 28.06 10.79 -7.29
CA ILE A 11 29.12 11.77 -6.99
C ILE A 11 28.53 13.15 -6.72
N VAL A 12 27.58 13.60 -7.56
CA VAL A 12 26.89 14.88 -7.35
C VAL A 12 26.11 14.87 -6.03
N LEU A 13 25.41 13.78 -5.72
CA LEU A 13 24.68 13.61 -4.47
C LEU A 13 25.62 13.69 -3.25
N ALA A 14 26.80 13.08 -3.33
CA ALA A 14 27.80 13.13 -2.27
C ALA A 14 28.26 14.57 -2.00
N ILE A 15 28.52 15.36 -3.06
CA ILE A 15 28.91 16.78 -2.92
C ILE A 15 27.78 17.57 -2.24
N VAL A 16 26.54 17.39 -2.67
CA VAL A 16 25.38 18.07 -2.07
C VAL A 16 25.23 17.70 -0.59
N LEU A 17 25.39 16.43 -0.24
CA LEU A 17 25.36 15.96 1.15
C LEU A 17 26.45 16.62 2.02
N VAL A 18 27.64 16.85 1.48
CA VAL A 18 28.74 17.51 2.20
C VAL A 18 28.49 19.01 2.35
N LEU A 19 28.01 19.68 1.30
CA LEU A 19 27.75 21.13 1.32
C LEU A 19 26.60 21.52 2.24
N PHE A 20 25.49 20.78 2.15
CA PHE A 20 24.27 21.08 2.91
C PHE A 20 24.23 20.35 4.26
N GLY A 21 25.04 19.31 4.43
CA GLY A 21 25.00 18.40 5.57
C GLY A 21 23.78 17.47 5.55
N GLY A 22 23.93 16.25 6.08
CA GLY A 22 22.84 15.27 6.12
C GLY A 22 21.60 15.73 6.92
N LYS A 23 21.77 16.66 7.88
CA LYS A 23 20.68 17.14 8.74
C LYS A 23 19.65 17.98 7.99
N ARG A 24 20.10 18.85 7.06
CA ARG A 24 19.22 19.67 6.21
C ARG A 24 18.56 18.85 5.11
N LEU A 25 19.31 17.91 4.52
CA LEU A 25 18.75 16.97 3.54
C LEU A 25 17.71 16.03 4.17
N ARG A 26 17.89 15.60 5.41
CA ARG A 26 16.91 14.77 6.13
C ARG A 26 15.61 15.53 6.39
N SER A 27 15.67 16.78 6.86
CA SER A 27 14.46 17.57 7.14
C SER A 27 13.71 17.86 5.85
N LEU A 28 14.39 18.42 4.84
CA LEU A 28 13.77 18.75 3.55
C LEU A 28 13.32 17.49 2.80
N GLY A 29 14.11 16.42 2.85
CA GLY A 29 13.77 15.14 2.22
C GLY A 29 12.62 14.41 2.90
N SER A 30 12.41 14.60 4.20
CA SER A 30 11.24 14.05 4.90
C SER A 30 9.96 14.74 4.45
N ASP A 31 9.97 16.07 4.35
CA ASP A 31 8.80 16.86 3.94
C ASP A 31 8.45 16.62 2.47
N LEU A 32 9.45 16.72 1.59
CA LEU A 32 9.29 16.45 0.16
C LEU A 32 8.98 14.97 -0.11
N GLY A 33 9.62 14.06 0.61
CA GLY A 33 9.40 12.62 0.50
C GLY A 33 8.01 12.21 0.94
N GLY A 34 7.47 12.83 1.99
CA GLY A 34 6.08 12.64 2.42
C GLY A 34 5.08 13.05 1.33
N ALA A 35 5.26 14.23 0.75
CA ALA A 35 4.40 14.73 -0.34
C ALA A 35 4.47 13.82 -1.59
N ILE A 36 5.66 13.42 -2.00
CA ILE A 36 5.86 12.52 -3.15
C ILE A 36 5.29 11.12 -2.88
N LYS A 37 5.37 10.61 -1.64
CA LYS A 37 4.80 9.32 -1.26
C LYS A 37 3.27 9.30 -1.40
N GLY A 38 2.60 10.37 -0.95
CA GLY A 38 1.15 10.53 -1.13
C GLY A 38 0.76 10.60 -2.62
N PHE A 39 1.52 11.37 -3.40
CA PHE A 39 1.30 11.47 -4.85
C PHE A 39 1.49 10.13 -5.57
N ARG A 40 2.55 9.38 -5.25
CA ARG A 40 2.78 8.04 -5.83
C ARG A 40 1.68 7.05 -5.41
N GLY A 41 1.17 7.16 -4.18
CA GLY A 41 0.03 6.36 -3.71
C GLY A 41 -1.22 6.62 -4.54
N ALA A 42 -1.64 7.89 -4.65
CA ALA A 42 -2.82 8.27 -5.43
C ALA A 42 -2.71 7.90 -6.92
N MET A 43 -1.52 8.04 -7.51
CA MET A 43 -1.28 7.59 -8.89
C MET A 43 -1.45 6.08 -9.03
N LYS A 44 -0.91 5.31 -8.09
CA LYS A 44 -0.99 3.85 -8.13
C LYS A 44 -2.42 3.35 -7.89
N ASP A 45 -3.17 3.99 -6.98
CA ASP A 45 -4.56 3.64 -6.69
C ASP A 45 -5.47 3.99 -7.88
N GLY A 46 -5.27 5.14 -8.53
CA GLY A 46 -5.99 5.50 -9.77
C GLY A 46 -5.65 4.59 -10.97
N GLU A 47 -4.42 4.07 -11.03
CA GLU A 47 -4.01 3.09 -12.06
C GLU A 47 -4.61 1.70 -11.79
N GLN A 48 -4.88 1.36 -10.51
CA GLN A 48 -5.51 0.11 -10.09
C GLN A 48 -7.05 0.16 -10.27
N GLU A 49 -7.67 1.32 -10.04
CA GLU A 49 -9.07 1.61 -10.37
C GLU A 49 -9.29 1.54 -11.90
N SER A 50 -8.34 2.06 -12.70
CA SER A 50 -8.38 1.96 -14.16
C SER A 50 -8.17 0.54 -14.72
N ARG A 51 -7.68 -0.41 -13.90
CA ARG A 51 -7.54 -1.84 -14.27
C ARG A 51 -8.69 -2.72 -13.77
N SER A 52 -9.59 -2.19 -12.96
CA SER A 52 -10.71 -2.95 -12.38
C SER A 52 -12.02 -2.77 -13.15
N ASP A 53 -12.06 -1.91 -14.18
CA ASP A 53 -13.27 -1.65 -14.99
C ASP A 53 -13.33 -2.46 -16.30
N ASP A 54 -12.28 -3.21 -16.66
CA ASP A 54 -12.24 -4.09 -17.85
C ASP A 54 -11.82 -5.51 -17.46
N GLY A 55 -12.72 -6.27 -16.85
CA GLY A 55 -12.40 -7.66 -16.48
C GLY A 55 -13.39 -8.34 -15.55
N GLY A 56 -14.50 -8.84 -16.12
CA GLY A 56 -15.14 -10.05 -15.59
C GLY A 56 -16.21 -9.86 -14.52
N ARG A 57 -17.40 -9.43 -14.96
CA ARG A 57 -18.63 -10.02 -14.41
C ARG A 57 -18.58 -11.51 -14.75
N LEU A 58 -18.22 -12.40 -13.82
CA LEU A 58 -18.55 -13.84 -13.83
C LEU A 58 -17.93 -14.51 -12.58
N GLY A 59 -18.78 -15.14 -11.75
CA GLY A 59 -18.40 -15.91 -10.56
C GLY A 59 -18.38 -15.05 -9.29
N ASP A 60 -19.20 -15.24 -8.27
CA ASP A 60 -19.66 -16.53 -7.76
C ASP A 60 -21.03 -16.45 -7.11
N ALA A 61 -21.73 -17.57 -7.24
CA ALA A 61 -23.12 -17.76 -6.90
C ALA A 61 -23.38 -17.63 -5.40
N ARG A 62 -24.60 -17.16 -5.10
CA ARG A 62 -25.35 -17.45 -3.87
C ARG A 62 -25.04 -18.86 -3.37
N GLY A 63 -24.32 -18.94 -2.26
CA GLY A 63 -24.28 -20.11 -1.39
C GLY A 63 -25.23 -19.89 -0.22
N ASP A 64 -26.53 -20.01 -0.49
CA ASP A 64 -27.50 -20.38 0.55
C ASP A 64 -27.11 -21.76 1.07
N GLY A 65 -26.44 -21.78 2.23
CA GLY A 65 -26.01 -22.98 2.93
C GLY A 65 -26.77 -23.11 4.24
N ASP A 66 -28.04 -23.50 4.15
CA ASP A 66 -28.72 -24.24 5.20
C ASP A 66 -27.91 -25.52 5.49
N SER A 67 -27.34 -25.61 6.68
CA SER A 67 -26.97 -26.89 7.28
C SER A 67 -26.76 -26.73 8.78
N ALA A 68 -27.78 -27.17 9.49
CA ALA A 68 -27.79 -27.50 10.90
C ALA A 68 -26.50 -28.19 11.38
N SER A 69 -25.98 -27.74 12.52
CA SER A 69 -25.36 -28.64 13.51
C SER A 69 -25.59 -28.10 14.93
N THR A 70 -26.69 -28.58 15.51
CA THR A 70 -26.79 -29.14 16.86
C THR A 70 -25.49 -29.15 17.67
N GLY A 71 -25.46 -28.46 18.81
CA GLY A 71 -24.33 -28.57 19.74
C GLY A 71 -24.39 -27.68 20.98
N ALA A 72 -25.18 -28.09 21.98
CA ALA A 72 -24.97 -27.82 23.42
C ALA A 72 -24.98 -26.36 23.93
N SER A 73 -26.17 -25.85 24.28
CA SER A 73 -26.34 -24.82 25.31
C SER A 73 -27.75 -24.80 25.89
N GLN A 74 -28.13 -25.83 26.65
CA GLN A 74 -29.16 -25.72 27.70
C GLN A 74 -29.25 -27.00 28.54
N ARG A 75 -28.34 -27.14 29.50
CA ARG A 75 -28.55 -28.01 30.66
C ARG A 75 -28.43 -27.13 31.89
N GLU A 76 -29.52 -26.45 32.22
CA GLU A 76 -29.76 -25.90 33.54
C GLU A 76 -31.27 -25.70 33.66
N ARG A 77 -31.84 -26.06 34.82
CA ARG A 77 -33.27 -26.07 35.17
C ARG A 77 -34.00 -27.38 34.89
N HIS A 78 -33.50 -28.44 35.49
CA HIS A 78 -34.34 -29.49 36.06
C HIS A 78 -34.22 -29.30 37.57
N ASP A 79 -35.29 -28.81 38.23
CA ASP A 79 -35.65 -29.00 39.64
C ASP A 79 -36.70 -27.96 40.04
N ALA A 80 -37.98 -28.33 39.86
CA ALA A 80 -39.16 -27.86 40.60
C ALA A 80 -40.33 -28.81 40.32
#